data_AF-A0AAW2VRG2-F1
#
_entry.id   AF-A0AAW2VRG2-F1
#
_cell.length_a   1.000
_cell.length_b   1.000
_cell.length_c   1.000
_cell.angle_alpha   90.00
_cell.angle_beta   90.00
_cell.angle_gamma   90.00
#
_symmetry.space_group_name_H-M   'P 1'
#
loop_
_entity.id
_entity.type
_entity.pdbx_description
1 polymer ?
#
loop_
_entity_poly.entity_id
_entity_poly.type
_entity_poly.pdbx_seq_one_letter_code
_entity_poly.pdbx_strand_id
1 'polypeptide(L)'
;MTGYYKIPTIRIQDNEESHPSKCSSNNNFLHVLWLLWLCSIWGLVPGNLLTGFGFYNPYWLIDIANVAIVIHLIGAYQVFCQPLFAFIEKTALEWFPDSKFITKEITIPIPGFRAYKLNFFRLVWRTIFVIITTIISMLMPFFNDVVGILGAFGFWPLTVYFPVEMYIKQKRIPKWSTRWVSLQILSFACLVISVAAAAGSFAGVVSDLKVYKPFKTSY
;
A
#
# COMPACT_ATOMS: atom_id res chain seq x y z
N MET A 1 -25.72 -6.34 27.21
CA MET A 1 -24.43 -5.62 27.23
C MET A 1 -23.48 -6.30 26.26
N THR A 2 -23.49 -5.93 24.98
CA THR A 2 -22.46 -6.40 24.02
C THR A 2 -22.36 -5.40 22.88
N GLY A 3 -21.74 -4.26 23.17
CA GLY A 3 -21.30 -3.30 22.17
C GLY A 3 -19.78 -3.21 22.22
N TYR A 4 -19.19 -2.75 21.12
CA TYR A 4 -17.83 -2.19 21.03
C TYR A 4 -16.67 -3.13 20.71
N TYR A 5 -16.76 -3.86 19.60
CA TYR A 5 -15.60 -4.03 18.70
C TYR A 5 -16.04 -3.95 17.23
N LYS A 6 -16.59 -2.79 16.82
CA LYS A 6 -16.80 -2.50 15.39
C LYS A 6 -15.47 -2.03 14.81
N ILE A 7 -14.87 -2.86 13.97
CA ILE A 7 -13.65 -2.57 13.20
C ILE A 7 -13.87 -1.27 12.41
N PRO A 8 -12.90 -0.34 12.35
CA PRO A 8 -13.06 0.98 11.69
C PRO A 8 -13.62 0.88 10.27
N THR A 9 -13.24 -0.16 9.53
CA THR A 9 -13.70 -0.45 8.17
C THR A 9 -15.21 -0.64 8.08
N ILE A 10 -15.84 -1.26 9.09
CA ILE A 10 -17.29 -1.54 9.09
C ILE A 10 -18.08 -0.24 9.33
N ARG A 11 -17.56 0.67 10.17
CA ARG A 11 -18.22 1.95 10.45
C ARG A 11 -18.22 2.88 9.23
N ILE A 12 -17.19 2.80 8.37
CA ILE A 12 -17.15 3.56 7.12
C ILE A 12 -18.20 3.01 6.14
N GLN A 13 -18.32 1.68 6.04
CA GLN A 13 -19.31 1.02 5.19
C GLN A 13 -20.76 1.39 5.56
N ASP A 14 -21.08 1.42 6.85
CA ASP A 14 -22.44 1.76 7.32
C ASP A 14 -22.84 3.21 7.02
N ASN A 15 -21.86 4.12 6.94
CA ASN A 15 -22.09 5.55 6.68
C ASN A 15 -22.29 5.84 5.18
N GLU A 16 -21.95 4.89 4.32
CA GLU A 16 -22.09 4.98 2.86
C GLU A 16 -23.45 4.42 2.38
N GLU A 17 -24.04 3.46 3.11
CA GLU A 17 -25.38 2.90 2.78
C GLU A 17 -26.54 3.88 3.02
N SER A 18 -26.39 4.92 3.85
CA SER A 18 -27.47 5.87 4.13
C SER A 18 -27.70 6.92 3.03
N HIS A 19 -26.81 6.98 2.03
CA HIS A 19 -27.00 7.80 0.83
C HIS A 19 -27.00 6.89 -0.39
N PRO A 20 -28.13 6.69 -1.11
CA PRO A 20 -28.08 6.00 -2.39
C PRO A 20 -27.21 6.84 -3.34
N SER A 21 -25.96 6.43 -3.53
CA SER A 21 -25.09 7.00 -4.55
C SER A 21 -25.75 6.72 -5.90
N LYS A 22 -26.37 7.74 -6.48
CA LYS A 22 -26.67 7.81 -7.90
C LYS A 22 -25.35 7.49 -8.60
N CYS A 23 -25.20 6.28 -9.14
CA CYS A 23 -24.05 5.90 -9.92
C CYS A 23 -24.15 6.67 -11.24
N SER A 24 -23.71 7.93 -11.22
CA SER A 24 -23.30 8.63 -12.42
C SER A 24 -22.02 7.92 -12.86
N SER A 25 -22.18 6.89 -13.68
CA SER A 25 -21.08 6.28 -14.43
C SER A 25 -20.47 7.38 -15.27
N ASN A 26 -19.48 8.07 -14.70
CA ASN A 26 -18.80 9.16 -15.36
C ASN A 26 -17.93 8.50 -16.42
N ASN A 27 -18.45 8.41 -17.65
CA ASN A 27 -17.81 7.74 -18.79
C ASN A 27 -16.36 8.21 -19.00
N ASN A 28 -16.05 9.43 -18.54
CA ASN A 28 -14.71 10.01 -18.53
C ASN A 28 -13.70 9.22 -17.69
N PHE A 29 -14.10 8.64 -16.55
CA PHE A 29 -13.18 7.87 -15.68
C PHE A 29 -12.84 6.51 -16.29
N LEU A 30 -13.85 5.81 -16.83
CA LEU A 30 -13.66 4.56 -17.56
C LEU A 30 -12.84 4.76 -18.83
N HIS A 31 -13.04 5.88 -19.54
CA HIS A 31 -12.28 6.21 -20.75
C HIS A 31 -10.82 6.55 -20.43
N VAL A 32 -10.56 7.26 -19.33
CA VAL A 32 -9.19 7.52 -18.84
C VAL A 32 -8.51 6.22 -18.43
N LEU A 33 -9.21 5.32 -17.71
CA LEU A 33 -8.68 4.00 -17.37
C LEU A 33 -8.32 3.18 -18.63
N TRP A 34 -9.18 3.23 -19.64
CA TRP A 34 -9.00 2.49 -20.89
C TRP A 34 -7.81 3.02 -21.71
N LEU A 35 -7.65 4.35 -21.77
CA LEU A 35 -6.51 4.99 -22.43
C LEU A 35 -5.19 4.72 -21.72
N LEU A 36 -5.17 4.76 -20.38
CA LEU A 36 -3.99 4.43 -19.58
C LEU A 36 -3.59 2.96 -19.74
N TRP A 37 -4.57 2.06 -19.84
CA TRP A 37 -4.34 0.64 -20.07
C TRP A 37 -3.73 0.39 -21.46
N LEU A 38 -4.25 1.03 -22.51
CA LEU A 38 -3.65 0.97 -23.84
C LEU A 38 -2.22 1.50 -23.85
N CYS A 39 -1.97 2.66 -23.25
CA CYS A 39 -0.63 3.27 -23.19
C CYS A 39 0.41 2.37 -22.48
N SER A 40 -0.05 1.63 -21.47
CA SER A 40 0.76 0.64 -20.75
C SER A 40 1.12 -0.57 -21.63
N ILE A 41 0.20 -1.04 -22.48
CA ILE A 41 0.45 -2.14 -23.43
C ILE A 41 1.46 -1.73 -24.51
N TRP A 42 1.43 -0.46 -24.93
CA TRP A 42 2.37 0.08 -25.92
C TRP A 42 3.73 0.49 -25.33
N GLY A 43 3.98 0.26 -24.03
CA GLY A 43 5.28 0.52 -23.39
C GLY A 43 5.69 1.99 -23.35
N LEU A 44 4.74 2.92 -23.55
CA LEU A 44 5.00 4.36 -23.62
C LEU A 44 5.06 5.05 -22.25
N VAL A 45 4.81 4.31 -21.16
CA VAL A 45 4.83 4.85 -19.80
C VAL A 45 6.23 4.67 -19.19
N PRO A 46 6.97 5.76 -18.95
CA PRO A 46 8.28 5.70 -18.32
C PRO A 46 8.14 5.27 -16.85
N GLY A 47 9.07 4.43 -16.37
CA GLY A 47 9.06 3.89 -15.00
C GLY A 47 9.09 4.95 -13.89
N ASN A 48 9.54 6.16 -14.21
CA ASN A 48 9.37 7.36 -13.40
C ASN A 48 8.60 8.42 -14.21
N LEU A 49 7.32 8.57 -13.89
CA LEU A 49 6.39 9.49 -14.57
C LEU A 49 6.92 10.94 -14.60
N LEU A 50 7.67 11.37 -13.60
CA LEU A 50 8.16 12.75 -13.48
C LEU A 50 9.27 13.10 -14.47
N THR A 51 10.08 12.14 -14.89
CA THR A 51 11.22 12.38 -15.79
C THR A 51 10.97 11.93 -17.22
N GLY A 52 10.06 10.99 -17.45
CA GLY A 52 9.92 10.41 -18.79
C GLY A 52 8.86 11.04 -19.70
N PHE A 53 8.07 12.00 -19.22
CA PHE A 53 7.17 12.75 -20.10
C PHE A 53 7.86 13.85 -20.93
N GLY A 54 9.18 14.03 -20.83
CA GLY A 54 9.93 14.96 -21.68
C GLY A 54 9.55 16.44 -21.51
N PHE A 55 8.74 16.79 -20.50
CA PHE A 55 8.34 18.16 -20.19
C PHE A 55 9.49 18.93 -19.51
N TYR A 56 10.58 19.18 -20.22
CA TYR A 56 11.67 20.05 -19.76
C TYR A 56 11.27 21.54 -19.69
N ASN A 57 10.03 21.89 -20.03
CA ASN A 57 9.49 23.25 -20.02
C ASN A 57 8.03 23.19 -19.55
N PRO A 58 7.66 23.49 -18.29
CA PRO A 58 8.35 24.34 -17.30
C PRO A 58 8.77 23.60 -16.00
N TYR A 59 9.97 23.89 -15.49
CA TYR A 59 10.52 23.32 -14.24
C TYR A 59 9.59 23.46 -13.01
N TRP A 60 8.82 24.55 -12.94
CA TRP A 60 7.81 24.80 -11.91
C TRP A 60 6.81 23.65 -11.74
N LEU A 61 6.35 23.04 -12.84
CA LEU A 61 5.33 22.00 -12.76
C LEU A 61 5.89 20.69 -12.20
N ILE A 62 7.15 20.38 -12.53
CA ILE A 62 7.90 19.25 -11.96
C ILE A 62 8.13 19.49 -10.46
N ASP A 63 8.50 20.71 -10.08
CA ASP A 63 8.73 21.06 -8.67
C ASP A 63 7.45 20.96 -7.83
N ILE A 64 6.32 21.45 -8.34
CA ILE A 64 5.02 21.27 -7.67
C ILE A 64 4.64 19.79 -7.58
N ALA A 65 4.83 19.02 -8.65
CA ALA A 65 4.54 17.59 -8.63
C ALA A 65 5.41 16.85 -7.60
N ASN A 66 6.70 17.19 -7.50
CA ASN A 66 7.61 16.65 -6.50
C ASN A 66 7.17 17.02 -5.08
N VAL A 67 6.81 18.27 -4.82
CA VAL A 67 6.30 18.72 -3.50
C VAL A 67 5.01 17.98 -3.14
N ALA A 68 4.08 17.84 -4.09
CA ALA A 68 2.83 17.11 -3.88
C ALA A 68 3.09 15.64 -3.52
N ILE A 69 4.02 14.99 -4.21
CA ILE A 69 4.43 13.60 -3.92
C ILE A 69 5.05 13.51 -2.52
N VAL A 70 5.93 14.44 -2.13
CA VAL A 70 6.53 14.46 -0.79
C VAL A 70 5.46 14.60 0.30
N ILE A 71 4.54 15.56 0.14
CA ILE A 71 3.44 15.77 1.10
C ILE A 71 2.57 14.52 1.20
N HIS A 72 2.20 13.93 0.05
CA HIS A 72 1.40 12.71 -0.01
C HIS A 72 2.09 11.53 0.68
N LEU A 73 3.37 11.30 0.39
CA LEU A 73 4.16 10.21 0.97
C LEU A 73 4.34 10.36 2.49
N ILE A 74 4.54 11.58 2.99
CA ILE A 74 4.59 11.85 4.44
C ILE A 74 3.25 11.50 5.09
N GLY A 75 2.14 11.95 4.50
CA GLY A 75 0.80 11.64 5.00
C GLY A 75 0.51 10.14 4.98
N ALA A 76 0.79 9.48 3.86
CA ALA A 76 0.64 8.04 3.70
C ALA A 76 1.48 7.28 4.75
N TYR A 77 2.76 7.62 4.90
CA TYR A 77 3.65 7.01 5.88
C TYR A 77 3.09 7.13 7.31
N GLN A 78 2.58 8.31 7.69
CA GLN A 78 1.98 8.51 9.01
C GLN A 78 0.76 7.62 9.24
N VAL A 79 -0.14 7.53 8.26
CA VAL A 79 -1.37 6.72 8.37
C VAL A 79 -1.07 5.22 8.37
N PHE A 80 -0.14 4.76 7.51
CA PHE A 80 0.21 3.33 7.42
C PHE A 80 1.02 2.82 8.62
N CYS A 81 1.88 3.66 9.20
CA CYS A 81 2.69 3.25 10.35
C CYS A 81 1.88 3.10 11.64
N GLN A 82 0.78 3.84 11.80
CA GLN A 82 -0.06 3.79 13.00
C GLN A 82 -0.58 2.39 13.35
N PRO A 83 -1.31 1.68 12.45
CA PRO A 83 -1.80 0.34 12.75
C PRO A 83 -0.67 -0.68 12.91
N LEU A 84 0.44 -0.54 12.17
CA LEU A 84 1.61 -1.41 12.29
C LEU A 84 2.23 -1.32 13.68
N PHE A 85 2.49 -0.10 14.16
CA PHE A 85 3.04 0.11 15.50
C PHE A 85 2.08 -0.36 16.60
N ALA A 86 0.79 -0.14 16.43
CA ALA A 86 -0.22 -0.61 17.39
C ALA A 86 -0.27 -2.15 17.45
N PHE A 87 -0.17 -2.83 16.31
CA PHE A 87 -0.13 -4.29 16.25
C PHE A 87 1.12 -4.85 16.94
N ILE A 88 2.30 -4.31 16.62
CA ILE A 88 3.56 -4.78 17.20
C ILE A 88 3.62 -4.51 18.70
N GLU A 89 3.14 -3.35 19.15
CA GLU A 89 3.07 -3.03 20.57
C GLU A 89 2.14 -3.98 21.32
N LYS A 90 0.97 -4.32 20.74
CA LYS A 90 0.08 -5.35 21.31
C LYS A 90 0.74 -6.72 21.36
N THR A 91 1.30 -7.20 20.26
CA THR A 91 1.95 -8.51 20.19
C THR A 91 3.13 -8.60 21.17
N ALA A 92 3.90 -7.54 21.31
CA ALA A 92 5.02 -7.49 22.25
C ALA A 92 4.55 -7.52 23.71
N LEU A 93 3.43 -6.86 24.04
CA LEU A 93 2.79 -6.94 25.37
C LEU A 93 2.25 -8.34 25.67
N GLU A 94 1.68 -9.02 24.67
CA GLU A 94 1.17 -10.39 24.81
C GLU A 94 2.29 -11.43 24.95
N TRP A 95 3.41 -11.24 24.24
CA TRP A 95 4.54 -12.19 24.26
C TRP A 95 5.48 -12.03 25.46
N PHE A 96 5.64 -10.81 25.97
CA PHE A 96 6.57 -10.52 27.07
C PHE A 96 5.90 -9.72 28.20
N PRO A 97 4.88 -10.29 28.87
CA PRO A 97 4.08 -9.60 29.89
C PRO A 97 4.91 -9.15 31.10
N ASP A 98 5.98 -9.88 31.45
CA ASP A 98 6.80 -9.64 32.64
C ASP A 98 7.97 -8.66 32.40
N SER A 99 8.18 -8.20 31.16
CA SER A 99 9.35 -7.37 30.84
C SER A 99 9.13 -5.91 31.25
N LYS A 100 9.87 -5.46 32.27
CA LYS A 100 9.86 -4.06 32.74
C LYS A 100 10.25 -3.04 31.66
N PHE A 101 10.84 -3.47 30.54
CA PHE A 101 11.22 -2.61 29.42
C PHE A 101 10.03 -2.29 28.49
N ILE A 102 9.04 -3.19 28.40
CA ILE A 102 7.82 -3.04 27.60
C ILE A 102 6.69 -2.45 28.46
N THR A 103 6.64 -2.77 29.75
CA THR A 103 5.54 -2.36 30.66
C THR A 103 5.80 -1.04 31.40
N LYS A 104 7.02 -0.49 31.41
CA LYS A 104 7.29 0.83 32.03
C LYS A 104 6.74 1.96 31.16
N GLU A 105 5.57 2.48 31.53
CA GLU A 105 5.15 3.83 31.13
C GLU A 105 5.87 4.85 32.03
N ILE A 106 6.84 5.58 31.48
CA ILE A 106 7.44 6.71 32.18
C ILE A 106 6.69 7.97 31.72
N THR A 107 5.89 8.53 32.63
CA THR A 107 5.24 9.82 32.43
C THR A 107 6.28 10.91 32.63
N ILE A 108 6.74 11.50 31.54
CA ILE A 108 7.59 12.69 31.60
C ILE A 108 6.65 13.91 31.64
N PRO A 109 6.60 14.66 32.76
CA PRO A 109 5.85 15.91 32.80
C PRO A 109 6.60 16.94 31.94
N ILE A 110 6.03 17.30 30.79
CA ILE A 110 6.52 18.38 29.96
C ILE A 110 5.84 19.67 30.44
N PRO A 111 6.57 20.71 30.85
CA PRO A 111 5.97 21.98 31.27
C PRO A 111 5.16 22.58 30.10
N GLY A 112 3.83 22.68 30.25
CA GLY A 112 2.93 23.29 29.24
C GLY A 112 2.18 22.31 28.32
N PHE A 113 2.43 21.01 28.38
CA PHE A 113 1.67 20.00 27.60
C PHE A 113 1.18 18.85 28.49
N ARG A 114 0.15 18.11 28.02
CA ARG A 114 -0.37 16.91 28.70
C ARG A 114 0.78 15.90 28.86
N ALA A 115 0.93 15.30 30.04
CA ALA A 115 2.03 14.39 30.37
C ALA A 115 2.22 13.33 29.27
N TYR A 116 3.42 13.28 28.70
CA TYR A 116 3.72 12.36 27.60
C TYR A 116 4.12 11.02 28.21
N LYS A 117 3.28 10.01 28.00
CA LYS A 117 3.58 8.62 28.36
C LYS A 117 4.56 8.07 27.34
N LEU A 118 5.85 8.11 27.66
CA LEU A 118 6.89 7.54 26.82
C LEU A 118 7.19 6.12 27.28
N ASN A 119 7.08 5.19 26.33
CA ASN A 119 7.51 3.81 26.50
C ASN A 119 8.85 3.65 25.77
N PHE A 120 9.90 3.22 26.48
CA PHE A 120 11.24 3.06 25.90
C PHE A 120 11.22 2.10 24.71
N PHE A 121 10.41 1.04 24.80
CA PHE A 121 10.17 0.11 23.70
C PHE A 121 9.65 0.81 22.43
N ARG A 122 8.69 1.73 22.59
CA ARG A 122 8.11 2.49 21.46
C ARG A 122 9.14 3.37 20.76
N LEU A 123 10.07 3.98 21.50
CA LEU A 123 11.12 4.83 20.93
C LEU A 123 12.17 4.00 20.19
N VAL A 124 12.66 2.92 20.82
CA VAL A 124 13.64 2.01 20.23
C VAL A 124 13.07 1.34 18.97
N TRP A 125 11.84 0.84 19.04
CA TRP A 125 11.20 0.20 17.89
C TRP A 125 11.01 1.17 16.71
N ARG A 126 10.57 2.40 16.97
CA ARG A 126 10.40 3.42 15.91
C ARG A 126 11.72 3.80 15.24
N THR A 127 12.79 3.95 16.02
CA THR A 127 14.11 4.30 15.47
C THR A 127 14.69 3.15 14.65
N ILE A 128 14.60 1.91 15.14
CA ILE A 128 15.00 0.72 14.39
C ILE A 128 14.20 0.58 13.08
N PHE A 129 12.88 0.75 13.14
CA PHE A 129 12.03 0.68 11.95
C PHE A 129 12.44 1.70 10.89
N VAL A 130 12.63 2.96 11.28
CA VAL A 130 13.08 4.01 10.35
C VAL A 130 14.45 3.66 9.75
N ILE A 131 15.43 3.30 10.58
CA ILE A 131 16.79 2.94 10.12
C ILE A 131 16.73 1.79 9.11
N ILE A 132 15.99 0.72 9.40
CA ILE A 132 15.84 -0.43 8.50
C ILE A 132 15.20 0.01 7.18
N THR A 133 14.09 0.75 7.23
CA THR A 133 13.42 1.22 6.00
C THR A 133 14.32 2.12 5.16
N THR A 134 15.10 3.00 5.78
CA THR A 134 16.08 3.85 5.08
C THR A 134 17.19 3.03 4.42
N ILE A 135 17.74 2.03 5.12
CA ILE A 135 18.75 1.14 4.55
C ILE A 135 18.16 0.37 3.36
N ILE A 136 16.95 -0.17 3.50
CA ILE A 136 16.25 -0.85 2.41
C ILE A 136 16.07 0.09 1.21
N SER A 137 15.64 1.34 1.43
CA SER A 137 15.50 2.34 0.36
C SER A 137 16.82 2.68 -0.33
N MET A 138 17.94 2.76 0.42
CA MET A 138 19.27 3.03 -0.15
C MET A 138 19.83 1.86 -0.95
N LEU A 139 19.56 0.62 -0.52
CA LEU A 139 20.03 -0.59 -1.18
C LEU A 139 19.19 -0.95 -2.42
N MET A 140 18.04 -0.32 -2.59
CA MET A 140 17.05 -0.68 -3.60
C MET A 140 16.88 0.45 -4.63
N PRO A 141 17.76 0.54 -5.65
CA PRO A 141 17.52 1.41 -6.82
C PRO A 141 16.30 0.96 -7.65
N PHE A 142 15.86 -0.29 -7.40
CA PHE A 142 14.76 -1.10 -7.93
C PHE A 142 13.30 -0.69 -7.72
N PHE A 143 12.97 0.58 -7.42
CA PHE A 143 11.66 0.90 -6.81
C PHE A 143 10.45 0.43 -7.63
N ASN A 144 10.50 0.58 -8.96
CA ASN A 144 9.39 0.22 -9.85
C ASN A 144 9.11 -1.30 -9.82
N ASP A 145 10.16 -2.12 -9.91
CA ASP A 145 10.01 -3.57 -9.92
C ASP A 145 9.51 -4.11 -8.59
N VAL A 146 9.98 -3.58 -7.46
CA VAL A 146 9.53 -4.05 -6.14
C VAL A 146 8.08 -3.66 -5.87
N VAL A 147 7.67 -2.45 -6.28
CA VAL A 147 6.26 -2.05 -6.24
C VAL A 147 5.42 -2.92 -7.17
N GLY A 148 5.94 -3.33 -8.33
CA GLY A 148 5.28 -4.27 -9.24
C GLY A 148 5.06 -5.65 -8.61
N ILE A 149 6.08 -6.20 -7.93
CA ILE A 149 5.99 -7.48 -7.21
C ILE A 149 5.00 -7.38 -6.04
N LEU A 150 5.15 -6.37 -5.17
CA LEU A 150 4.27 -6.15 -4.02
C LEU A 150 2.83 -5.88 -4.47
N GLY A 151 2.67 -5.13 -5.56
CA GLY A 151 1.40 -4.87 -6.22
C GLY A 151 0.75 -6.17 -6.70
N ALA A 152 1.48 -7.05 -7.40
CA ALA A 152 0.95 -8.32 -7.86
C ALA A 152 0.52 -9.25 -6.72
N PHE A 153 1.33 -9.36 -5.66
CA PHE A 153 1.02 -10.20 -4.50
C PHE A 153 -0.13 -9.64 -3.66
N GLY A 154 -0.24 -8.32 -3.51
CA GLY A 154 -1.30 -7.68 -2.73
C GLY A 154 -2.61 -7.57 -3.50
N PHE A 155 -2.53 -7.26 -4.79
CA PHE A 155 -3.69 -6.99 -5.65
C PHE A 155 -4.60 -8.21 -5.75
N TRP A 156 -4.11 -9.36 -6.22
CA TRP A 156 -4.97 -10.51 -6.44
C TRP A 156 -5.78 -10.98 -5.21
N PRO A 157 -5.16 -11.26 -4.05
CA PRO A 157 -5.91 -11.73 -2.90
C PRO A 157 -6.86 -10.66 -2.36
N LEU A 158 -6.40 -9.40 -2.24
CA LEU A 158 -7.14 -8.33 -1.55
C LEU A 158 -8.22 -7.67 -2.43
N THR A 159 -7.95 -7.41 -3.70
CA THR A 159 -8.87 -6.65 -4.57
C THR A 159 -9.76 -7.54 -5.42
N VAL A 160 -9.34 -8.78 -5.70
CA VAL A 160 -10.09 -9.67 -6.58
C VAL A 160 -10.66 -10.86 -5.82
N TYR A 161 -9.81 -11.68 -5.19
CA TYR A 161 -10.27 -12.91 -4.55
C TYR A 161 -11.22 -12.64 -3.38
N PHE A 162 -10.82 -11.81 -2.41
CA PHE A 162 -11.63 -11.53 -1.22
C PHE A 162 -13.00 -10.90 -1.57
N PRO A 163 -13.09 -9.85 -2.41
CA PRO A 163 -14.38 -9.26 -2.76
C PRO A 163 -15.28 -10.21 -3.57
N VAL A 164 -14.70 -11.01 -4.48
CA VAL A 164 -15.47 -12.00 -5.27
C VAL A 164 -16.07 -13.06 -4.35
N GLU A 165 -15.28 -13.62 -3.44
CA GLU A 165 -15.78 -14.59 -2.46
C GLU A 165 -16.82 -13.97 -1.51
N MET A 166 -16.58 -12.74 -1.04
CA MET A 166 -17.54 -12.00 -0.21
C MET A 166 -18.87 -11.79 -0.96
N TYR A 167 -18.81 -11.41 -2.23
CA TYR A 167 -19.98 -11.20 -3.08
C TYR A 167 -20.77 -12.51 -3.30
N ILE A 168 -20.09 -13.63 -3.59
CA ILE A 168 -20.71 -14.95 -3.75
C ILE A 168 -21.42 -15.37 -2.45
N LYS A 169 -20.78 -15.16 -1.30
CA LYS A 169 -21.35 -15.47 0.02
C LYS A 169 -22.54 -14.58 0.36
N GLN A 170 -22.46 -13.28 0.10
CA GLN A 170 -23.52 -12.32 0.41
C GLN A 170 -24.77 -12.53 -0.45
N LYS A 171 -24.59 -12.77 -1.76
CA LYS A 171 -25.71 -13.01 -2.71
C LYS A 171 -26.16 -14.46 -2.79
N ARG A 172 -25.55 -15.36 -1.99
CA ARG A 172 -25.83 -16.82 -1.96
C ARG A 172 -25.95 -17.40 -3.37
N ILE A 173 -24.99 -17.07 -4.23
CA ILE A 173 -25.04 -17.50 -5.63
C ILE A 173 -24.89 -19.03 -5.67
N PRO A 174 -25.78 -19.77 -6.37
CA PRO A 174 -25.66 -21.21 -6.46
C PRO A 174 -24.36 -21.58 -7.18
N LYS A 175 -23.63 -22.54 -6.60
CA LYS A 175 -22.44 -23.12 -7.21
C LYS A 175 -22.82 -23.63 -8.61
N TRP A 176 -21.96 -23.38 -9.60
CA TRP A 176 -22.19 -23.68 -11.03
C TRP A 176 -23.21 -22.81 -11.78
N SER A 177 -23.74 -21.75 -11.17
CA SER A 177 -24.46 -20.73 -11.94
C SER A 177 -23.52 -20.06 -12.96
N THR A 178 -24.05 -19.65 -14.12
CA THR A 178 -23.28 -18.90 -15.14
C THR A 178 -22.59 -17.66 -14.55
N ARG A 179 -23.24 -16.97 -13.61
CA ARG A 179 -22.65 -15.84 -12.88
C ARG A 179 -21.50 -16.25 -11.95
N TRP A 180 -21.64 -17.40 -11.27
CA TRP A 180 -20.57 -17.94 -10.40
C TRP A 180 -19.35 -18.35 -11.22
N VAL A 181 -19.56 -19.05 -12.34
CA VAL A 181 -18.48 -19.46 -13.25
C VAL A 181 -17.80 -18.23 -13.87
N SER A 182 -18.56 -17.23 -14.31
CA SER A 182 -17.99 -15.98 -14.84
C SER A 182 -17.12 -15.24 -13.82
N LEU A 183 -17.56 -15.12 -12.56
CA LEU A 183 -16.79 -14.49 -11.50
C LEU A 183 -15.50 -15.26 -11.16
N GLN A 184 -15.54 -16.59 -11.18
CA GLN A 184 -14.36 -17.43 -10.95
C GLN A 184 -13.37 -17.36 -12.12
N ILE A 185 -13.85 -17.37 -13.37
CA ILE A 185 -13.00 -17.19 -14.54
C ILE A 185 -12.32 -15.81 -14.51
N LEU A 186 -13.05 -14.75 -14.14
CA LEU A 186 -12.48 -13.41 -13.99
C LEU A 186 -11.39 -13.36 -12.91
N SER A 187 -11.65 -13.98 -11.75
CA SER A 187 -10.67 -14.06 -10.65
C SER A 187 -9.40 -14.82 -11.05
N PHE A 188 -9.57 -15.93 -11.77
CA PHE A 188 -8.45 -16.73 -12.27
C PHE A 188 -7.67 -16.01 -13.39
N ALA A 189 -8.36 -15.36 -14.33
CA ALA A 189 -7.69 -14.55 -15.35
C ALA A 189 -6.86 -13.43 -14.71
N CYS A 190 -7.39 -12.79 -13.67
CA CYS A 190 -6.66 -11.79 -12.91
C CYS A 190 -5.45 -12.38 -12.16
N LEU A 191 -5.55 -13.60 -11.63
CA LEU A 191 -4.41 -14.33 -11.04
C LEU A 191 -3.29 -14.49 -12.06
N VAL A 192 -3.61 -14.93 -13.27
CA VAL A 192 -2.62 -15.13 -14.34
C VAL A 192 -1.93 -13.81 -14.69
N ILE A 193 -2.68 -12.71 -14.79
CA ILE A 193 -2.13 -11.37 -15.03
C ILE A 193 -1.19 -10.94 -13.89
N SER A 194 -1.59 -11.15 -12.62
CA SER A 194 -0.74 -10.83 -11.47
C SER A 194 0.54 -11.66 -11.44
N VAL A 195 0.48 -12.96 -11.76
CA VAL A 195 1.67 -13.82 -11.85
C VAL A 195 2.59 -13.36 -12.99
N ALA A 196 2.03 -13.02 -14.16
CA ALA A 196 2.81 -12.49 -15.28
C ALA A 196 3.48 -11.16 -14.93
N ALA A 197 2.77 -10.26 -14.24
CA ALA A 197 3.32 -8.99 -13.76
C ALA A 197 4.46 -9.22 -12.75
N ALA A 198 4.27 -10.13 -11.78
CA ALA A 198 5.29 -10.48 -10.81
C ALA A 198 6.54 -11.08 -11.48
N ALA A 199 6.36 -11.95 -12.48
CA ALA A 199 7.45 -12.52 -13.25
C ALA A 199 8.22 -11.46 -14.06
N GLY A 200 7.50 -10.51 -14.68
CA GLY A 200 8.08 -9.37 -15.38
C GLY A 200 8.94 -8.49 -14.47
N SER A 201 8.40 -8.11 -13.31
CA SER A 201 9.14 -7.33 -12.31
C SER A 201 10.32 -8.10 -11.73
N PHE A 202 10.21 -9.42 -11.51
CA PHE A 202 11.34 -10.23 -11.05
C PHE A 202 12.47 -10.30 -12.09
N ALA A 203 12.12 -10.42 -13.38
CA ALA A 203 13.08 -10.36 -14.47
C ALA A 203 13.77 -8.98 -14.56
N GLY A 204 13.03 -7.90 -14.27
CA GLY A 204 13.56 -6.54 -14.07
C GLY A 204 14.63 -6.52 -12.99
N VAL A 205 14.27 -6.89 -11.76
CA VAL A 205 15.18 -6.95 -10.60
C VAL A 205 16.45 -7.73 -10.92
N VAL A 206 16.35 -8.91 -11.53
CA VAL A 206 17.52 -9.75 -11.84
C VAL A 206 18.42 -9.14 -12.91
N SER A 207 17.84 -8.48 -13.91
CA SER A 207 18.62 -7.80 -14.97
C SER A 207 19.35 -6.59 -14.41
N ASP A 208 18.67 -5.86 -13.55
CA ASP A 208 19.12 -4.65 -12.91
C ASP A 208 20.20 -4.92 -11.84
N LEU A 209 20.06 -6.01 -11.07
CA LEU A 209 21.09 -6.49 -10.14
C LEU A 209 22.39 -6.95 -10.85
N LYS A 210 22.33 -7.43 -12.10
CA LYS A 210 23.54 -7.79 -12.87
C LYS A 210 24.38 -6.57 -13.27
N VAL A 211 23.73 -5.42 -13.43
CA VAL A 211 24.39 -4.15 -13.80
C VAL A 211 24.83 -3.37 -12.56
N TYR A 212 24.15 -3.59 -11.43
CA TYR A 212 24.45 -2.91 -10.17
C TYR A 212 25.83 -3.27 -9.60
N LYS A 213 26.73 -2.29 -9.58
CA LYS A 213 27.97 -2.35 -8.80
C LYS A 213 27.80 -1.46 -7.56
N PRO A 214 27.56 -2.03 -6.36
CA PRO A 214 27.45 -1.21 -5.17
C PRO A 214 28.75 -0.42 -4.96
N PHE A 215 28.62 0.90 -4.74
CA PHE A 215 29.70 1.84 -4.42
C PHE A 215 30.71 2.18 -5.53
N LYS A 216 30.34 2.15 -6.81
CA LYS A 216 31.09 2.85 -7.87
C LYS A 216 30.38 4.12 -8.32
N THR A 217 30.92 5.28 -7.94
CA THR A 217 30.66 6.55 -8.61
C THR A 217 31.43 6.55 -9.93
N SER A 218 30.73 6.46 -11.06
CA SER A 218 31.34 6.81 -12.35
C SER A 218 31.52 8.33 -12.37
N TYR A 219 32.77 8.78 -12.23
CA TYR A 219 33.18 10.13 -12.59
C TYR A 219 33.22 10.30 -14.10
#